data_AF-A0A497L1J0-F1
#
_entry.id   AF-A0A497L1J0-F1
#
_cell.length_a   1.000
_cell.length_b   1.000
_cell.length_c   1.000
_cell.angle_alpha   90.00
_cell.angle_beta   90.00
_cell.angle_gamma   90.00
#
_symmetry.space_group_name_H-M   'P 1'
#
loop_
_entity.id
_entity.type
_entity.pdbx_description
1 polymer ?
#
loop_
_entity_poly.entity_id
_entity_poly.type
_entity_poly.pdbx_seq_one_letter_code
_entity_poly.pdbx_strand_id
1 'polypeptide(L)' 'MRTLRLKPKTKPALPVEAETISPDFIAGKTLPEIRGLPVHVGNQTHTLSDYFEVEG' A
#
# COMPACT_ATOMS: atom_id res chain seq x y z
N MET A 1 9.23 -8.89 16.44
CA MET A 1 9.05 -7.73 15.55
C MET A 1 8.79 -8.25 14.15
N ARG A 2 7.61 -7.97 13.56
CA ARG A 2 7.39 -8.18 12.13
C ARG A 2 7.80 -6.90 11.42
N THR A 3 8.66 -7.01 10.41
CA THR A 3 9.14 -5.86 9.65
C THR A 3 8.52 -5.94 8.27
N LEU A 4 7.63 -5.01 7.97
CA LEU A 4 7.00 -4.91 6.66
C LEU A 4 7.70 -3.79 5.88
N ARG A 5 8.24 -4.10 4.71
CA ARG A 5 8.92 -3.17 3.81
C ARG A 5 7.99 -2.84 2.65
N LEU A 6 7.76 -1.55 2.46
CA LEU A 6 7.00 -1.00 1.35
C LEU A 6 7.98 -0.26 0.44
N LYS A 7 8.18 -0.76 -0.78
CA LYS A 7 9.04 -0.13 -1.78
C LYS A 7 8.18 0.55 -2.85
N PRO A 8 8.28 1.87 -3.07
CA PRO A 8 7.60 2.50 -4.19
C PRO A 8 8.21 2.00 -5.51
N LYS A 9 7.37 1.45 -6.41
CA LYS A 9 7.78 0.92 -7.72
C LYS A 9 8.03 2.03 -8.74
N THR A 10 7.17 3.05 -8.74
CA THR A 10 7.28 4.20 -9.62
C THR A 10 7.09 5.47 -8.83
N LYS A 11 7.62 6.60 -9.34
CA LYS A 11 7.21 7.91 -8.83
C LYS A 11 5.83 8.20 -9.41
N PRO A 12 4.77 8.15 -8.61
CA PRO A 12 3.46 8.52 -9.13
C PRO A 12 3.52 10.00 -9.51
N ALA A 13 2.92 10.35 -10.65
CA ALA A 13 2.83 11.75 -11.09
C ALA A 13 1.88 12.55 -10.18
N LEU A 14 0.97 11.84 -9.49
CA LEU A 14 0.05 12.38 -8.50
C LEU A 14 0.40 11.85 -7.10
N PRO A 15 0.05 12.59 -6.04
CA PRO A 15 0.16 12.09 -4.68
C PRO A 15 -0.70 10.83 -4.52
N VAL A 16 -0.13 9.80 -3.90
CA VAL A 16 -0.85 8.57 -3.56
C VAL A 16 -1.29 8.69 -2.10
N GLU A 17 -2.60 8.71 -1.90
CA GLU A 17 -3.25 8.71 -0.61
C GLU A 17 -3.45 7.26 -0.17
N ALA A 18 -2.57 6.83 0.73
CA ALA A 18 -2.53 5.46 1.21
C ALA A 18 -2.76 5.43 2.74
N GLU A 19 -3.91 5.91 3.18
CA GLU A 19 -4.34 5.90 4.59
C GLU A 19 -4.34 4.48 5.19
N THR A 20 -4.51 3.49 4.31
CA THR A 20 -4.46 2.06 4.62
C THR A 20 -3.05 1.57 4.99
N ILE A 21 -1.98 2.34 4.72
CA ILE A 21 -0.59 2.06 5.17
C ILE A 21 -0.41 2.51 6.62
N SER A 22 -1.27 1.99 7.49
CA SER A 22 -1.20 2.21 8.93
C SER A 22 -0.92 0.88 9.62
N PRO A 23 -0.05 0.83 10.64
CA PRO A 23 0.27 -0.41 11.33
C PRO A 23 -0.98 -1.08 11.92
N ASP A 24 -2.00 -0.30 12.31
CA ASP A 24 -3.29 -0.80 12.78
C ASP A 24 -4.10 -1.52 11.68
N PHE A 25 -4.13 -0.94 10.47
CA PHE A 25 -4.81 -1.52 9.31
C PHE A 25 -4.07 -2.74 8.73
N ILE A 26 -2.75 -2.75 8.86
CA ILE A 26 -1.88 -3.84 8.38
C ILE A 26 -1.80 -4.97 9.42
N ALA A 27 -2.00 -4.67 10.71
CA ALA A 27 -1.97 -5.66 11.78
C ALA A 27 -3.04 -6.74 11.57
N GLY A 28 -2.60 -7.99 11.48
CA GLY A 28 -3.49 -9.13 11.27
C GLY A 28 -3.84 -9.43 9.82
N LYS A 29 -3.49 -8.56 8.86
CA LYS A 29 -3.64 -8.84 7.42
C LYS A 29 -2.46 -9.64 6.87
N THR A 30 -2.75 -10.46 5.88
CA THR A 30 -1.74 -11.20 5.13
C THR A 30 -1.12 -10.33 4.02
N LEU A 31 0.09 -10.66 3.57
CA LEU A 31 0.74 -9.98 2.43
C LEU A 31 -0.17 -9.77 1.20
N PRO A 32 -0.94 -10.77 0.72
CA PRO A 32 -1.85 -10.58 -0.40
C PRO A 32 -3.02 -9.62 -0.08
N GLU A 33 -3.49 -9.58 1.17
CA GLU A 33 -4.52 -8.62 1.57
C GLU A 33 -3.99 -7.19 1.62
N ILE A 34 -2.77 -7.00 2.14
CA ILE A 34 -2.10 -5.70 2.19
C ILE A 34 -1.87 -5.16 0.77
N ARG A 35 -1.50 -6.06 -0.14
CA ARG A 35 -1.36 -5.80 -1.57
C ARG A 35 -2.67 -5.34 -2.23
N GLY A 36 -3.80 -5.89 -1.80
CA GLY A 36 -5.13 -5.54 -2.30
C GLY A 36 -5.74 -4.29 -1.66
N LEU A 37 -5.06 -3.64 -0.70
CA LEU A 37 -5.62 -2.47 -0.03
C LEU A 37 -5.85 -1.34 -1.04
N PRO A 38 -7.04 -0.70 -1.00
CA PRO A 38 -7.31 0.44 -1.85
C PRO A 38 -6.42 1.62 -1.44
N VAL A 39 -5.89 2.31 -2.45
CA VAL A 39 -5.19 3.59 -2.34
C VAL A 39 -5.82 4.55 -3.33
N HIS A 40 -5.90 5.82 -2.95
CA HIS A 40 -6.48 6.86 -3.80
C HIS A 40 -5.37 7.64 -4.49
N VAL A 41 -5.50 7.83 -5.80
CA VAL A 41 -4.54 8.59 -6.61
C VAL A 41 -5.34 9.59 -7.43
N GLY A 42 -5.43 10.83 -6.94
CA GLY A 42 -6.32 11.83 -7.53
C GLY A 42 -7.79 11.42 -7.45
N ASN A 43 -8.43 11.19 -8.60
CA ASN A 43 -9.84 10.75 -8.65
C ASN A 43 -10.01 9.23 -8.86
N GLN A 44 -8.91 8.47 -8.89
CA GLN A 44 -8.93 7.04 -9.18
C GLN A 44 -8.59 6.24 -7.92
N THR A 45 -9.30 5.15 -7.72
CA THR A 45 -8.97 4.16 -6.69
C THR A 45 -8.11 3.08 -7.33
N HIS A 46 -6.89 2.93 -6.83
CA HIS A 46 -5.94 1.90 -7.22
C HIS A 46 -5.71 0.92 -6.08
N THR A 47 -4.91 -0.12 -6.32
CA THR A 47 -4.44 -1.01 -5.26
C THR A 47 -3.04 -0.61 -4.82
N LEU A 48 -2.73 -0.90 -3.56
CA LEU A 48 -1.42 -0.64 -3.00
C LEU A 48 -0.30 -1.33 -3.80
N SER A 49 -0.55 -2.54 -4.31
CA SER A 49 0.36 -3.30 -5.19
C SER A 49 0.80 -2.60 -6.47
N ASP A 50 -0.04 -1.69 -6.97
CA ASP A 50 0.14 -0.98 -8.23
C ASP A 50 1.29 0.02 -8.10
N TYR A 51 1.41 0.65 -6.93
CA TYR A 51 2.41 1.69 -6.64
C TYR A 51 3.50 1.24 -5.67
N PHE A 52 3.20 0.34 -4.75
CA PHE A 52 4.09 -0.14 -3.70
C PHE A 52 4.26 -1.66 -3.76
N GLU A 53 5.51 -2.10 -3.71
CA GLU A 53 5.88 -3.49 -3.49
C GLU A 53 5.93 -3.77 -1.99
N VAL A 54 5.13 -4.73 -1.55
CA VAL A 54 5.04 -5.17 -0.16
C VAL A 54 5.88 -6.43 0.04
N GLU A 55 6.89 -6.33 0.88
CA GLU A 55 7.76 -7.42 1.35
C GLU A 55 7.65 -7.52 2.87
N GLY A 56 7.54 -8.71 3.46
CA GLY A 56 7.40 -8.88 4.91
C GLY A 56 7.65 -10.30 5.37
#